data_AF-A0A2A3TAK8-F1
#
_entry.id   AF-A0A2A3TAK8-F1
#
_cell.length_a   1.000
_cell.length_b   1.000
_cell.length_c   1.000
_cell.angle_alpha   90.00
_cell.angle_beta   90.00
_cell.angle_gamma   90.00
#
_symmetry.space_group_name_H-M   'P 1'
#
loop_
_entity.id
_entity.type
_entity.pdbx_description
1 polymer ?
#
loop_
_entity_poly.entity_id
_entity_poly.type
_entity_poly.pdbx_seq_one_letter_code
_entity_poly.pdbx_strand_id
1 'polypeptide(L)'
;MKDGQLRILVLTKLYELNRNHASVHELEKNMLFQGIEPNQLNFCFQYLGTLNLIQNASTNHVGIYNFSPQFITGKGIDIVESLMLDIKTKIKNNLFEKAHSVIEKIPIFLAEASVNQDLWDMLIVIFDKLIKAIMVIF
;
A
#
# COMPACT_ATOMS: atom_id res chain seq x y z
N MET A 1 -5.75 11.35 10.86
CA MET A 1 -5.97 10.06 10.16
C MET A 1 -7.35 9.54 10.56
N LYS A 2 -8.13 8.90 9.67
CA LYS A 2 -9.42 8.29 10.07
C LYS A 2 -9.16 6.95 10.80
N ASP A 3 -10.02 6.56 11.76
CA ASP A 3 -9.86 5.35 12.58
C ASP A 3 -9.59 4.06 11.78
N GLY A 4 -10.31 3.86 10.67
CA GLY A 4 -10.10 2.69 9.81
C GLY A 4 -8.71 2.65 9.14
N GLN A 5 -8.16 3.82 8.82
CA GLN A 5 -6.83 3.92 8.20
C GLN A 5 -5.72 3.62 9.21
N LEU A 6 -5.87 4.07 10.45
CA LEU A 6 -4.91 3.80 11.52
C LEU A 6 -4.82 2.29 11.80
N ARG A 7 -5.96 1.60 11.86
CA ARG A 7 -6.01 0.15 12.08
C ARG A 7 -5.33 -0.64 11.00
N ILE A 8 -5.57 -0.28 9.73
CA ILE A 8 -4.89 -0.91 8.59
C ILE A 8 -3.39 -0.61 8.65
N LEU A 9 -2.99 0.63 8.92
CA LEU A 9 -1.58 1.01 9.01
C LEU A 9 -0.84 0.22 10.10
N VAL A 10 -1.41 0.14 11.30
CA VAL A 10 -0.84 -0.62 12.43
C VAL A 10 -0.73 -2.09 12.09
N LEU A 11 -1.78 -2.69 11.51
CA LEU A 11 -1.78 -4.11 11.15
C LEU A 11 -0.74 -4.43 10.06
N THR A 12 -0.64 -3.59 9.02
CA THR A 12 0.37 -3.74 7.96
C THR A 12 1.79 -3.55 8.50
N LYS A 13 2.01 -2.60 9.41
CA LYS A 13 3.33 -2.40 10.01
C LYS A 13 3.74 -3.56 10.92
N LEU A 14 2.80 -4.14 11.67
CA LEU A 14 3.05 -5.37 12.43
C LEU A 14 3.41 -6.55 11.51
N TYR A 15 2.74 -6.67 10.36
CA TYR A 15 3.09 -7.68 9.36
C TYR A 15 4.51 -7.47 8.79
N GLU A 16 4.88 -6.25 8.42
CA GLU A 16 6.22 -5.90 7.93
C GLU A 16 7.30 -6.24 8.98
N LEU A 17 7.09 -5.83 10.23
CA LEU A 17 8.04 -6.10 11.32
C LEU A 17 8.16 -7.61 11.57
N ASN A 18 7.05 -8.35 11.53
CA ASN A 18 7.05 -9.80 11.69
C ASN A 18 7.86 -10.51 10.58
N ARG A 19 7.68 -10.11 9.32
CA ARG A 19 8.45 -10.68 8.18
C ARG A 19 9.94 -10.33 8.22
N ASN A 20 10.29 -9.16 8.73
CA ASN A 20 11.66 -8.70 8.79
C ASN A 20 12.37 -9.11 10.09
N HIS A 21 11.71 -9.90 10.96
CA HIS A 21 12.20 -10.24 12.31
C HIS A 21 12.61 -9.00 13.13
N ALA A 22 11.95 -7.87 12.90
CA ALA A 22 12.23 -6.60 13.53
C ALA A 22 11.46 -6.45 14.85
N SER A 23 11.99 -5.62 15.76
CA SER A 23 11.40 -5.44 17.08
C SER A 23 10.07 -4.68 17.00
N VAL A 24 9.07 -5.15 17.73
CA VAL A 24 7.77 -4.46 17.86
C VAL A 24 7.91 -3.09 18.51
N HIS A 25 8.98 -2.83 19.28
CA HIS A 25 9.27 -1.47 19.79
C HIS A 25 9.54 -0.45 18.67
N GLU A 26 9.95 -0.89 17.48
CA GLU A 26 10.08 0.00 16.32
C GLU A 26 8.72 0.48 15.82
N LEU A 27 7.65 -0.31 16.00
CA LEU A 27 6.30 0.11 15.66
C LEU A 27 5.91 1.35 16.46
N GLU A 28 6.05 1.29 17.78
CA GLU A 28 5.66 2.37 18.69
C GLU A 28 6.43 3.65 18.38
N LYS A 29 7.76 3.53 18.24
CA LYS A 29 8.61 4.66 17.85
C LYS A 29 8.17 5.26 16.51
N ASN A 30 7.89 4.43 15.51
CA ASN A 30 7.45 4.87 14.20
C ASN A 30 6.07 5.55 14.24
N MET A 31 5.14 5.02 15.03
CA MET A 31 3.79 5.59 15.18
C MET A 31 3.83 6.94 15.91
N LEU A 32 4.61 7.05 16.98
CA LEU A 32 4.80 8.32 17.71
C LEU A 32 5.48 9.38 16.83
N PHE A 33 6.49 8.99 16.03
CA PHE A 33 7.13 9.90 15.08
C PHE A 33 6.17 10.41 14.00
N GLN A 34 5.17 9.62 13.62
CA GLN A 34 4.10 10.02 12.71
C GLN A 34 3.00 10.86 13.38
N GLY A 35 3.16 11.22 14.66
CA GLY A 35 2.20 12.01 15.41
C GLY A 35 0.96 11.25 15.85
N ILE A 36 1.01 9.91 15.89
CA ILE A 36 -0.06 9.10 16.48
C ILE A 36 0.07 9.16 18.00
N GLU A 37 -0.99 9.56 18.68
CA GLU A 37 -0.98 9.63 20.15
C GLU A 37 -1.01 8.21 20.79
N PRO A 38 -0.37 8.00 21.95
CA PRO A 38 -0.33 6.70 22.64
C PRO A 38 -1.72 6.11 22.94
N ASN A 39 -2.71 6.94 23.27
CA ASN A 39 -4.10 6.55 23.50
C ASN A 39 -4.74 5.97 22.22
N GLN A 40 -4.55 6.61 21.06
CA GLN A 40 -5.07 6.18 19.77
C GLN A 40 -4.45 4.84 19.36
N LEU A 41 -3.15 4.68 19.59
CA LEU A 41 -2.45 3.44 19.34
C LEU A 41 -2.94 2.31 20.27
N ASN A 42 -3.16 2.60 21.55
CA ASN A 42 -3.74 1.65 22.50
C ASN A 42 -5.15 1.20 22.11
N PHE A 43 -6.03 2.13 21.73
CA PHE A 43 -7.36 1.78 21.22
C PHE A 43 -7.29 0.92 19.96
N CYS A 44 -6.33 1.22 19.08
CA CYS A 44 -6.08 0.41 17.89
C CYS A 44 -5.67 -1.02 18.25
N PHE A 45 -4.75 -1.20 19.20
CA PHE A 45 -4.33 -2.52 19.64
C PHE A 45 -5.46 -3.30 20.29
N GLN A 46 -6.23 -2.67 21.18
CA GLN A 46 -7.40 -3.29 21.80
C GLN A 46 -8.38 -3.79 20.75
N TYR A 47 -8.71 -2.96 19.76
CA TYR A 47 -9.64 -3.33 18.70
C TYR A 47 -9.11 -4.47 17.81
N LEU A 48 -7.83 -4.41 17.40
CA LEU A 48 -7.24 -5.50 16.61
C LEU A 48 -7.12 -6.80 17.42
N GLY A 49 -6.93 -6.69 18.73
CA GLY A 49 -6.92 -7.80 19.67
C GLY A 49 -8.29 -8.45 19.84
N THR A 50 -9.37 -7.68 19.96
CA THR A 50 -10.74 -8.24 20.03
C THR A 50 -11.13 -9.00 18.76
N LEU A 51 -10.58 -8.60 17.61
CA LEU A 51 -10.75 -9.31 16.34
C LEU A 51 -9.84 -10.53 16.17
N ASN A 52 -8.97 -10.80 17.14
CA ASN A 52 -7.94 -11.83 17.10
C ASN A 52 -7.03 -11.68 15.87
N LEU A 53 -6.70 -10.44 15.51
CA LEU A 53 -5.75 -10.13 14.43
C LEU A 53 -4.35 -9.95 14.99
N ILE A 54 -4.26 -9.45 16.22
CA ILE A 54 -3.02 -9.34 16.98
C ILE A 54 -3.20 -9.98 18.35
N GLN A 55 -2.09 -10.38 18.96
CA GLN A 55 -2.01 -10.98 20.28
C GLN A 55 -0.92 -10.30 21.09
N ASN A 56 -1.20 -9.99 22.37
CA ASN A 56 -0.18 -9.60 23.32
C ASN A 56 0.66 -10.84 23.69
N ALA A 57 1.99 -10.75 23.63
CA ALA A 57 2.78 -11.60 24.51
C ALA A 57 2.52 -11.13 25.95
N SER A 58 1.98 -12.03 26.76
CA SER A 58 1.96 -11.86 28.20
C SER A 58 3.41 -11.69 28.67
N THR A 59 3.82 -10.45 28.94
CA THR A 59 4.98 -10.18 29.77
C THR A 59 4.45 -9.54 31.05
N ASN A 60 4.60 -10.28 32.15
CA ASN A 60 4.29 -9.83 33.50
C ASN A 60 5.19 -8.64 33.87
N HIS A 61 4.86 -7.42 33.45
CA HIS A 61 5.59 -6.22 33.87
C HIS A 61 4.64 -5.14 34.38
N VAL A 62 4.81 -4.86 35.68
CA VAL A 62 4.18 -3.80 36.45
C VAL A 62 4.83 -2.47 36.04
N GLY A 63 4.13 -1.66 35.27
CA GLY A 63 4.59 -0.33 34.85
C GLY A 63 3.44 0.47 34.24
N ILE A 64 3.38 1.76 34.57
CA ILE A 64 2.23 2.65 34.32
C ILE A 64 2.05 2.99 32.82
N TYR A 65 3.03 2.66 31.97
CA TYR A 65 2.93 2.71 30.50
C TYR A 65 3.73 1.55 29.88
N ASN A 66 3.21 0.33 29.97
CA ASN A 66 3.81 -0.84 29.33
C ASN A 66 2.98 -1.28 28.14
N PHE A 67 3.46 -0.98 26.93
CA PHE A 67 2.98 -1.65 25.72
C PHE A 67 3.55 -3.08 25.73
N SER A 68 2.69 -4.08 25.93
CA SER A 68 3.09 -5.47 25.77
C SER A 68 3.46 -5.74 24.30
N PRO A 69 4.47 -6.57 24.02
CA PRO A 69 4.83 -6.86 22.63
C PRO A 69 3.63 -7.45 21.88
N GLN A 70 3.26 -6.80 20.77
CA GLN A 70 2.13 -7.18 19.92
C GLN A 70 2.61 -8.08 18.77
N PHE A 71 2.02 -9.25 18.64
CA PHE A 71 2.28 -10.17 17.53
C PHE A 71 1.09 -10.21 16.61
N ILE A 72 1.34 -10.16 15.30
CA ILE A 72 0.30 -10.48 14.33
C ILE A 72 -0.01 -11.98 14.38
N THR A 73 -1.29 -12.33 14.42
CA THR A 73 -1.75 -13.72 14.38
C THR A 73 -1.78 -14.23 12.94
N GLY A 74 -1.95 -15.55 12.73
CA GLY A 74 -2.19 -16.11 11.39
C GLY A 74 -3.40 -15.47 10.69
N LYS A 75 -4.50 -15.25 11.42
CA LYS A 75 -5.68 -14.56 10.91
C LYS A 75 -5.38 -13.10 10.52
N GLY A 76 -4.54 -12.41 11.30
CA GLY A 76 -4.07 -11.07 10.98
C GLY A 76 -3.26 -11.04 9.68
N ILE A 77 -2.38 -12.01 9.49
CA ILE A 77 -1.58 -12.19 8.26
C ILE A 77 -2.50 -12.39 7.06
N ASP A 78 -3.46 -13.32 7.14
CA ASP A 78 -4.38 -13.64 6.04
C ASP A 78 -5.15 -12.39 5.58
N ILE A 79 -5.62 -11.55 6.52
CA ILE A 79 -6.30 -10.30 6.20
C ILE A 79 -5.38 -9.31 5.49
N VAL A 80 -4.15 -9.13 5.97
CA VAL A 80 -3.19 -8.22 5.33
C VAL A 80 -2.87 -8.70 3.92
N GLU A 81 -2.63 -9.99 3.72
CA GLU A 81 -2.32 -10.54 2.40
C GLU A 81 -3.49 -10.42 1.43
N SER A 82 -4.73 -10.67 1.90
CA SER A 82 -5.94 -10.44 1.10
C SER A 82 -6.07 -8.97 0.70
N LEU A 83 -5.87 -8.03 1.62
CA LEU A 83 -5.91 -6.59 1.33
C LEU A 83 -4.82 -6.19 0.33
N MET A 84 -3.61 -6.73 0.47
CA MET A 84 -2.51 -6.48 -0.46
C MET A 84 -2.84 -7.02 -1.87
N LEU A 85 -3.45 -8.19 -1.96
CA LEU A 85 -3.87 -8.78 -3.24
C LEU A 85 -4.99 -7.95 -3.91
N ASP A 86 -5.98 -7.51 -3.13
CA ASP A 86 -7.06 -6.66 -3.62
C ASP A 86 -6.54 -5.33 -4.14
N ILE A 87 -5.62 -4.70 -3.41
CA ILE A 87 -4.98 -3.44 -3.82
C ILE A 87 -4.18 -3.67 -5.11
N LYS A 88 -3.36 -4.73 -5.19
CA LYS A 88 -2.61 -5.08 -6.40
C LYS A 88 -3.54 -5.26 -7.60
N THR A 89 -4.65 -5.97 -7.41
CA THR A 89 -5.65 -6.21 -8.46
C THR A 89 -6.32 -4.91 -8.90
N LYS A 90 -6.73 -4.05 -7.97
CA LYS A 90 -7.33 -2.74 -8.28
C LYS A 90 -6.36 -1.82 -9.03
N ILE A 91 -5.10 -1.77 -8.60
CA ILE A 91 -4.06 -1.00 -9.30
C ILE A 91 -3.89 -1.53 -10.73
N LYS A 92 -3.76 -2.85 -10.89
CA LYS A 92 -3.63 -3.47 -12.21
C LYS A 92 -4.81 -3.13 -13.12
N ASN A 93 -6.04 -3.26 -12.63
CA ASN A 93 -7.24 -2.97 -13.41
C ASN A 93 -7.33 -1.49 -13.79
N ASN A 94 -7.05 -0.58 -12.87
CA ASN A 94 -7.07 0.87 -13.16
C ASN A 94 -5.99 1.26 -14.18
N LEU A 95 -4.78 0.71 -14.06
CA LEU A 95 -3.72 0.91 -15.05
C LEU A 95 -4.12 0.37 -16.42
N PHE A 96 -4.75 -0.81 -16.46
CA PHE A 96 -5.25 -1.40 -17.69
C PHE A 96 -6.36 -0.56 -18.34
N GLU A 97 -7.35 -0.12 -17.57
CA GLU A 97 -8.44 0.76 -18.04
C GLU A 97 -7.89 2.07 -18.62
N LYS A 98 -6.92 2.70 -17.93
CA LYS A 98 -6.28 3.93 -18.41
C LYS A 98 -5.48 3.70 -19.69
N ALA A 99 -4.69 2.62 -19.76
CA ALA A 99 -3.93 2.27 -20.95
C ALA A 99 -4.88 2.00 -22.14
N HIS A 100 -5.98 1.28 -21.90
CA HIS A 100 -6.98 1.00 -22.91
C HIS A 100 -7.62 2.28 -23.47
N SER A 101 -8.02 3.22 -22.60
CA SER A 101 -8.58 4.51 -23.03
C SER A 101 -7.61 5.35 -23.87
N VAL A 102 -6.30 5.25 -23.62
CA VAL A 102 -5.29 5.87 -24.48
C VAL A 102 -5.21 5.17 -25.83
N ILE A 103 -5.19 3.84 -25.85
CA ILE A 103 -5.10 3.03 -27.07
C ILE A 103 -6.30 3.27 -27.99
N GLU A 104 -7.52 3.39 -27.45
CA GLU A 104 -8.73 3.67 -28.24
C GLU A 104 -8.67 5.00 -29.01
N LYS A 105 -7.86 5.95 -28.54
CA LYS A 105 -7.69 7.26 -29.20
C LYS A 105 -6.60 7.26 -30.27
N ILE A 106 -5.74 6.23 -30.30
CA ILE A 106 -4.64 6.13 -31.25
C ILE A 106 -5.14 6.10 -32.70
N PRO A 107 -6.17 5.33 -33.10
CA PRO A 107 -6.65 5.31 -34.48
C PRO A 107 -7.16 6.67 -34.98
N ILE A 108 -7.81 7.45 -34.10
CA ILE A 108 -8.30 8.80 -34.43
C ILE A 108 -7.09 9.73 -34.64
N PHE A 109 -6.12 9.68 -33.73
CA PHE A 109 -4.90 10.49 -33.83
C PHE A 109 -4.05 10.11 -35.06
N LEU A 110 -3.98 8.81 -35.40
CA LEU A 110 -3.33 8.31 -36.62
C LEU A 110 -4.06 8.76 -37.89
N ALA A 111 -5.39 8.79 -37.88
CA ALA A 111 -6.17 9.29 -39.02
C ALA A 111 -5.93 10.79 -39.26
N GLU A 112 -5.89 11.60 -38.19
CA GLU A 112 -5.55 13.02 -38.27
C GLU A 112 -4.10 13.27 -38.72
N ALA A 113 -3.16 12.48 -38.21
CA ALA A 113 -1.76 12.56 -38.62
C ALA A 113 -1.52 12.09 -40.06
N SER A 114 -2.35 11.19 -40.59
CA SER A 114 -2.23 10.71 -41.98
C SER A 114 -2.44 11.81 -43.03
N VAL A 115 -3.10 12.91 -42.64
CA VAL A 115 -3.34 14.09 -43.48
C VAL A 115 -2.51 15.31 -43.05
N ASN A 116 -1.66 15.19 -42.02
CA ASN A 116 -0.80 16.26 -41.52
C ASN A 116 0.58 15.72 -41.10
N GLN A 117 1.60 16.02 -41.91
CA GLN A 117 2.96 15.52 -41.73
C GLN A 117 3.60 15.97 -40.40
N ASP A 118 3.36 17.20 -39.95
CA ASP A 118 3.90 17.71 -38.68
C ASP A 118 3.34 16.92 -37.49
N LEU A 119 2.04 16.57 -37.54
CA LEU A 119 1.39 15.71 -36.55
C LEU A 119 1.97 14.29 -36.58
N TRP A 120 2.23 13.74 -37.75
CA TRP A 120 2.84 12.41 -37.92
C TRP A 120 4.25 12.33 -37.32
N ASP A 121 5.09 13.33 -37.58
CA ASP A 121 6.44 13.38 -37.04
C ASP A 121 6.42 13.50 -35.50
N MET A 122 5.47 14.28 -34.96
CA MET A 122 5.26 14.39 -33.51
C MET A 122 4.79 13.06 -32.89
N LEU A 123 3.95 12.31 -33.59
CA LEU A 123 3.45 10.99 -33.22
C LEU A 123 4.61 9.98 -33.08
N ILE A 124 5.51 9.95 -34.05
CA ILE A 124 6.72 9.09 -34.02
C ILE A 124 7.59 9.40 -32.80
N VAL A 125 7.82 10.69 -32.50
CA VAL A 125 8.62 11.10 -31.33
C VAL A 125 7.96 10.69 -30.01
N ILE A 126 6.64 10.79 -29.91
CA ILE A 126 5.89 10.34 -28.73
C ILE A 126 6.04 8.82 -28.56
N PHE A 127 5.86 8.03 -29.63
CA PHE A 127 6.03 6.58 -29.59
C PHE A 127 7.46 6.14 -29.24
N ASP A 128 8.49 6.79 -29.81
CA ASP A 128 9.90 6.54 -29.46
C ASP A 128 10.17 6.77 -27.97
N LYS A 129 9.64 7.85 -27.40
CA LYS A 129 9.73 8.12 -25.94
C LYS A 129 8.99 7.09 -25.10
N LEU A 130 7.81 6.64 -25.55
CA LEU A 130 6.99 5.65 -24.85
C LEU A 130 7.67 4.28 -24.82
N ILE A 131 8.25 3.84 -25.94
CA ILE A 131 9.02 2.59 -26.04
C ILE A 131 10.25 2.64 -25.12
N LYS A 132 11.01 3.75 -25.14
CA LYS A 132 12.15 3.94 -24.23
C LYS A 132 11.76 3.89 -22.76
N ALA A 133 10.65 4.52 -22.39
CA ALA A 133 10.14 4.48 -21.02
C ALA A 133 9.76 3.06 -20.57
N ILE A 134 9.11 2.29 -21.46
CA ILE A 134 8.75 0.89 -21.19
C ILE A 134 10.01 0.03 -21.02
N MET A 135 11.04 0.21 -21.86
CA MET A 135 12.31 -0.51 -21.74
C MET A 135 13.08 -0.24 -20.43
N VAL A 136 12.81 0.87 -19.73
CA VAL A 136 13.43 1.14 -18.42
C VAL A 136 12.74 0.38 -17.28
N ILE A 137 11.47 0.02 -17.48
CA ILE A 137 10.65 -0.68 -16.49
C ILE A 137 10.90 -2.21 -16.52
N PHE A 138 11.23 -2.75 -17.69
CA PHE A 138 11.51 -4.18 -17.92
C PHE A 138 13.02 -4.47 -17.89
#